data_AF-A0A382QU86-F1
#
_entry.id   AF-A0A382QU86-F1
#
_cell.length_a   1.000
_cell.length_b   1.000
_cell.length_c   1.000
_cell.angle_alpha   90.00
_cell.angle_beta   90.00
_cell.angle_gamma   90.00
#
_symmetry.space_group_name_H-M   'P 1'
#
loop_
_entity.id
_entity.type
_entity.pdbx_description
1 polymer ?
#
loop_
_entity_poly.entity_id
_entity_poly.type
_entity_poly.pdbx_seq_one_letter_code
_entity_poly.pdbx_strand_id
1 'polypeptide(L)'
;MFIKQVQISKFFVIFLFVHASIWTLIPTLVNSNLPLDTIEALAWASDIQWGYSKHPPLSAWFPGLVFKIFSNQDWAYYLLSQLFVILSFIIVWKFSEDFFQNKIHSL
;
A
#
# COMPACT_ATOMS: atom_id res chain seq x y z
N MET A 1 28.76 16.31 -1.63
CA MET A 1 27.45 16.75 -2.16
C MET A 1 26.48 16.84 -0.99
N PHE A 2 26.27 18.03 -0.42
CA PHE A 2 25.41 18.23 0.75
C PHE A 2 23.96 18.47 0.30
N ILE A 3 23.25 17.40 -0.09
CA ILE A 3 21.80 17.51 -0.14
C ILE A 3 21.34 17.62 1.33
N LYS A 4 20.74 18.75 1.70
CA LYS A 4 20.27 19.00 3.06
C LYS A 4 19.23 17.91 3.40
N GLN A 5 19.35 17.21 4.53
CA GLN A 5 18.40 16.14 4.93
C GLN A 5 16.93 16.55 4.83
N VAL A 6 16.63 17.81 5.13
CA VAL A 6 15.28 18.39 4.98
C VAL A 6 14.77 18.33 3.54
N GLN A 7 15.62 18.49 2.54
CA GLN A 7 15.26 18.38 1.12
C GLN A 7 15.00 16.92 0.73
N ILE A 8 15.79 15.98 1.25
CA ILE A 8 15.60 14.54 1.03
C ILE A 8 14.26 14.09 1.61
N SER A 9 13.94 14.46 2.86
CA SER A 9 12.66 14.12 3.48
C SER A 9 11.47 14.72 2.74
N LYS A 10 11.58 15.96 2.22
CA LYS A 10 10.54 16.57 1.38
C LYS A 10 10.34 15.80 0.08
N PHE A 11 11.43 15.44 -0.60
CA PHE A 11 11.36 14.67 -1.83
C PHE A 11 10.71 13.30 -1.60
N PHE A 12 11.09 12.62 -0.51
CA PHE A 12 10.50 11.33 -0.13
C PHE A 12 8.99 11.45 0.11
N VAL A 13 8.53 12.47 0.84
CA VAL A 13 7.09 12.69 1.07
C VAL A 13 6.36 12.97 -0.23
N ILE A 14 6.92 13.80 -1.12
CA ILE A 14 6.35 14.07 -2.45
C ILE A 14 6.27 12.77 -3.26
N PHE A 15 7.35 11.97 -3.26
CA PHE A 15 7.39 10.68 -3.93
C PHE A 15 6.27 9.75 -3.44
N LEU A 16 6.11 9.59 -2.12
CA LEU A 16 5.05 8.75 -1.54
C LEU A 16 3.66 9.23 -1.97
N PHE A 17 3.41 10.54 -1.91
CA PHE A 17 2.13 11.11 -2.30
C PHE A 17 1.82 10.91 -3.78
N VAL A 18 2.79 11.19 -4.66
CA VAL A 18 2.65 11.02 -6.10
C VAL A 18 2.46 9.54 -6.44
N HIS A 19 3.26 8.65 -5.85
CA HIS A 19 3.15 7.21 -6.05
C HIS A 19 1.75 6.70 -5.69
N ALA A 20 1.28 7.03 -4.48
CA ALA A 20 -0.04 6.63 -4.01
C ALA A 20 -1.16 7.18 -4.90
N SER A 21 -1.06 8.45 -5.30
CA SER A 21 -2.07 9.10 -6.14
C SER A 21 -2.13 8.47 -7.52
N ILE A 22 -0.98 8.29 -8.18
CA ILE A 22 -0.90 7.70 -9.53
C ILE A 22 -1.45 6.28 -9.52
N TRP A 23 -1.00 5.44 -8.60
CA TRP A 23 -1.38 4.03 -8.57
C TRP A 23 -2.74 3.77 -7.90
N THR A 24 -3.39 4.80 -7.35
CA THR A 24 -4.81 4.73 -7.01
C THR A 24 -5.65 5.21 -8.19
N LEU A 25 -5.35 6.39 -8.74
CA LEU A 25 -6.19 7.06 -9.74
C LEU A 25 -6.15 6.38 -11.10
N ILE A 26 -4.96 6.03 -11.62
CA ILE A 26 -4.85 5.42 -12.95
C ILE A 26 -5.65 4.11 -13.05
N PRO A 27 -5.46 3.10 -12.19
CA PRO A 27 -6.23 1.86 -12.30
C PRO A 27 -7.72 2.08 -12.04
N THR A 28 -8.10 3.03 -11.16
CA THR A 28 -9.51 3.41 -10.97
C THR A 28 -10.17 3.90 -12.25
N LEU A 29 -9.44 4.66 -13.08
CA LEU A 29 -9.98 5.27 -14.29
C LEU A 29 -9.88 4.37 -15.52
N VAL A 30 -8.89 3.49 -15.57
CA VAL A 30 -8.57 2.69 -16.77
C VAL A 30 -9.10 1.27 -16.69
N ASN A 31 -9.12 0.65 -15.51
CA ASN A 31 -9.57 -0.73 -15.37
C ASN A 31 -11.11 -0.78 -15.32
N SER A 32 -11.69 -1.74 -16.03
CA SER A 32 -13.13 -1.97 -15.97
C SER A 32 -13.56 -2.82 -14.77
N ASN A 33 -12.62 -3.51 -14.12
CA ASN A 33 -12.85 -4.38 -12.97
C ASN A 33 -11.60 -4.44 -12.08
N LEU A 34 -11.79 -4.87 -10.83
CA LEU A 34 -10.71 -5.26 -9.95
C LEU A 34 -9.88 -6.44 -10.50
N PRO A 35 -8.59 -6.54 -10.12
CA PRO A 35 -7.79 -7.73 -10.39
C PRO A 35 -8.44 -8.99 -9.81
N LEU A 36 -8.29 -10.13 -10.50
CA LEU A 36 -8.88 -11.41 -10.12
C LEU A 36 -8.57 -11.78 -8.65
N ASP A 37 -7.30 -11.66 -8.24
CA ASP A 37 -6.86 -11.99 -6.88
C ASP A 37 -7.56 -11.13 -5.81
N THR A 38 -7.88 -9.87 -6.14
CA THR A 38 -8.62 -8.97 -5.22
C THR A 38 -10.07 -9.42 -5.08
N ILE A 39 -10.69 -9.83 -6.19
CA ILE A 39 -12.06 -10.37 -6.19
C ILE A 39 -12.10 -11.68 -5.40
N GLU A 40 -11.12 -12.56 -5.56
CA GLU A 40 -11.01 -13.81 -4.79
C GLU A 40 -10.87 -13.53 -3.29
N ALA A 41 -10.01 -12.58 -2.90
CA ALA A 41 -9.86 -12.16 -1.50
C ALA A 41 -11.15 -11.57 -0.92
N LEU A 42 -11.93 -10.83 -1.71
CA LEU A 42 -13.24 -10.33 -1.32
C LEU A 42 -14.28 -11.44 -1.17
N ALA A 43 -14.24 -12.45 -2.03
CA ALA A 43 -15.09 -13.63 -1.90
C ALA A 43 -14.78 -14.38 -0.58
N TRP A 44 -13.50 -14.55 -0.23
CA TRP A 44 -13.09 -15.08 1.07
C TRP A 44 -13.56 -14.22 2.24
N ALA A 45 -13.56 -12.89 2.09
CA ALA A 45 -14.00 -11.99 3.15
C ALA A 45 -15.48 -12.14 3.54
N SER A 46 -16.29 -12.82 2.73
CA SER A 46 -17.68 -13.15 3.06
C SER A 46 -17.80 -14.17 4.19
N ASP A 47 -16.77 -14.98 4.42
CA ASP A 47 -16.67 -15.93 5.52
C ASP A 47 -15.35 -15.70 6.28
N ILE A 48 -15.42 -14.93 7.37
CA ILE A 48 -14.23 -14.53 8.14
C ILE A 48 -13.62 -15.75 8.83
N GLN A 49 -12.54 -16.27 8.25
CA GLN A 49 -11.78 -17.39 8.77
C GLN A 49 -10.40 -16.94 9.27
N TRP A 50 -9.78 -17.76 10.13
CA TRP A 50 -8.41 -17.57 10.63
C TRP A 50 -7.33 -18.03 9.64
N GLY A 51 -7.74 -18.49 8.46
CA GLY A 51 -6.89 -18.90 7.35
C GLY A 51 -7.74 -19.47 6.23
N TYR A 52 -7.30 -19.27 4.99
CA TYR A 52 -7.98 -19.74 3.79
C TYR A 52 -7.14 -20.80 3.10
N SER A 53 -7.70 -21.45 2.08
CA SER A 53 -7.08 -22.57 1.35
C SER A 53 -5.63 -22.31 0.90
N LYS A 54 -5.28 -21.05 0.60
CA LYS A 54 -3.95 -20.65 0.10
C LYS A 54 -3.30 -19.47 0.85
N HIS A 55 -4.01 -18.78 1.74
CA HIS A 55 -3.53 -17.53 2.34
C HIS A 55 -3.83 -17.38 3.83
N PRO A 56 -2.96 -16.67 4.58
CA PRO A 56 -3.25 -16.21 5.94
C PRO A 56 -4.47 -15.28 5.99
N PRO A 57 -5.08 -15.10 7.18
CA PRO A 57 -6.39 -14.44 7.32
C PRO A 57 -6.41 -12.98 6.86
N LEU A 58 -5.30 -12.26 7.07
CA LEU A 58 -5.19 -10.84 6.76
C LEU A 58 -5.46 -10.51 5.29
N SER A 59 -5.15 -11.44 4.38
CA SER A 59 -5.38 -11.28 2.94
C SER A 59 -6.86 -11.02 2.60
N ALA A 60 -7.79 -11.61 3.34
CA ALA A 60 -9.23 -11.37 3.17
C ALA A 60 -9.79 -10.36 4.20
N TRP A 61 -9.23 -10.31 5.42
CA TRP A 61 -9.73 -9.41 6.46
C TRP A 61 -9.63 -7.94 6.07
N PHE A 62 -8.50 -7.51 5.49
CA PHE A 62 -8.32 -6.11 5.09
C PHE A 62 -9.27 -5.69 3.95
N PRO A 63 -9.35 -6.42 2.81
CA PRO A 63 -10.35 -6.14 1.78
C PRO A 63 -11.79 -6.20 2.32
N GLY A 64 -12.10 -7.14 3.22
CA GLY A 64 -13.41 -7.25 3.87
C GLY A 64 -13.77 -6.04 4.73
N LEU A 65 -12.82 -5.52 5.51
CA LEU A 65 -13.02 -4.31 6.29
C LEU A 65 -13.22 -3.10 5.38
N VAL A 66 -12.45 -2.98 4.30
CA VAL A 66 -12.63 -1.91 3.30
C VAL A 66 -13.99 -2.03 2.63
N PHE A 67 -14.44 -3.23 2.26
CA PHE A 67 -15.77 -3.46 1.68
C PHE A 67 -16.89 -3.03 2.65
N LYS A 68 -16.75 -3.26 3.96
CA LYS A 68 -17.74 -2.80 4.94
C LYS A 68 -17.89 -1.27 5.00
N ILE A 69 -16.83 -0.52 4.68
CA ILE A 69 -16.83 0.95 4.76
C ILE A 69 -17.19 1.57 3.40
N PHE A 70 -16.59 1.06 2.33
CA PHE A 70 -16.64 1.64 0.98
C PHE A 70 -17.47 0.81 -0.01
N SER A 71 -17.97 -0.37 0.37
CA SER A 71 -18.70 -1.29 -0.52
C SER A 71 -17.89 -1.65 -1.78
N ASN A 72 -18.53 -1.81 -2.93
CA ASN A 72 -17.94 -2.20 -4.21
C ASN A 72 -17.22 -1.06 -4.94
N GLN A 73 -16.60 -0.14 -4.21
CA GLN A 73 -15.89 0.99 -4.80
C GLN A 73 -14.45 0.59 -5.14
N ASP A 74 -14.17 0.34 -6.41
CA ASP A 74 -12.88 -0.19 -6.89
C ASP A 74 -11.68 0.64 -6.44
N TRP A 75 -11.81 1.96 -6.42
CA TRP A 75 -10.76 2.89 -5.98
C TRP A 75 -10.28 2.61 -4.55
N ALA A 76 -11.16 2.12 -3.68
CA ALA A 76 -10.83 1.85 -2.28
C ALA A 76 -9.83 0.69 -2.15
N TYR A 77 -9.88 -0.29 -3.07
CA TYR A 77 -8.95 -1.42 -3.09
C TYR A 77 -7.60 -1.06 -3.66
N TYR A 78 -7.58 -0.21 -4.69
CA TYR A 78 -6.33 0.36 -5.18
C TYR A 78 -5.66 1.22 -4.10
N LEU A 79 -6.43 2.07 -3.40
CA LEU A 79 -5.92 2.85 -2.28
C LEU A 79 -5.39 1.95 -1.15
N LEU A 80 -6.14 0.90 -0.77
CA LEU A 80 -5.70 -0.07 0.24
C LEU A 80 -4.34 -0.68 -0.11
N SER A 81 -4.16 -1.08 -1.38
CA SER A 81 -2.88 -1.58 -1.88
C SER A 81 -1.77 -0.53 -1.73
N GLN A 82 -2.04 0.72 -2.12
CA GLN A 82 -1.06 1.80 -2.01
C GLN A 82 -0.69 2.14 -0.56
N LEU A 83 -1.60 2.00 0.40
CA LEU A 83 -1.29 2.17 1.82
C LEU A 83 -0.26 1.15 2.30
N PHE A 84 -0.37 -0.11 1.89
CA PHE A 84 0.64 -1.13 2.22
C PHE A 84 1.99 -0.84 1.56
N VAL A 85 1.99 -0.42 0.30
CA VAL A 85 3.23 -0.06 -0.43
C VAL A 85 3.93 1.14 0.24
N ILE A 86 3.20 2.20 0.57
CA ILE A 86 3.74 3.36 1.29
C ILE A 86 4.28 2.95 2.66
N LEU A 87 3.55 2.11 3.39
CA LEU A 87 4.01 1.61 4.69
C LEU A 87 5.33 0.85 4.54
N SER A 88 5.47 0.00 3.52
CA SER A 88 6.73 -0.67 3.20
C SER A 88 7.86 0.32 2.90
N PHE A 89 7.62 1.35 2.09
CA PHE A 89 8.63 2.39 1.85
C PHE A 89 9.08 3.10 3.13
N ILE A 90 8.13 3.46 4.00
CA ILE A 90 8.44 4.12 5.28
C ILE A 90 9.30 3.20 6.17
N ILE A 91 8.94 1.92 6.27
CA ILE A 91 9.69 0.94 7.07
C ILE A 91 11.10 0.76 6.52
N VAL A 92 11.25 0.58 5.19
CA VAL A 92 12.56 0.41 4.55
C VAL A 92 13.41 1.67 4.71
N TRP A 93 12.82 2.86 4.57
CA TRP A 93 13.51 4.12 4.81
C TRP A 93 14.07 4.20 6.23
N LYS A 94 13.23 3.90 7.23
CA LYS A 94 13.62 3.91 8.65
C LYS A 94 14.70 2.87 8.94
N PHE A 95 14.52 1.67 8.40
CA PHE A 95 15.51 0.60 8.52
C PHE A 95 16.86 0.99 7.91
N SER A 96 16.87 1.70 6.77
CA SER A 96 18.09 2.24 6.15
C SER A 96 18.78 3.27 7.04
N GLU A 97 18.03 4.21 7.62
CA GLU A 97 18.56 5.20 8.58
C GLU A 97 19.25 4.50 9.77
N ASP A 98 18.60 3.47 10.33
CA ASP A 98 19.12 2.72 11.47
C ASP A 98 20.33 1.85 11.10
N PHE A 99 20.27 1.15 9.96
CA PHE A 99 21.31 0.21 9.52
C PHE A 99 22.62 0.92 9.19
N PHE A 100 22.56 2.05 8.49
CA PHE A 100 23.76 2.76 8.06
C PHE A 100 24.37 3.66 9.14
N GLN A 101 23.66 3.91 10.25
CA GLN A 101 24.05 4.78 11.40
C GLN A 101 24.44 6.22 11.06
N ASN A 102 24.65 6.52 9.78
CA ASN A 102 25.16 7.75 9.20
C ASN A 102 24.25 8.15 8.05
N LYS A 103 23.58 9.30 8.20
CA LYS A 103 22.58 9.80 7.25
C LYS A 103 23.12 10.14 5.84
N ILE A 104 24.43 10.02 5.65
CA ILE A 104 25.11 10.21 4.35
C ILE A 104 25.04 8.93 3.50
N HIS A 105 24.98 7.76 4.14
CA HIS A 105 24.89 6.46 3.46
C HIS A 105 23.46 5.90 3.44
N SER A 106 22.58 6.36 4.33
CA SER A 106 21.14 6.18 4.19
C SER A 106 20.61 7.18 3.17
N LEU A 107 20.71 6.83 1.89
CA LEU A 107 20.09 7.60 0.80
C LEU A 107 18.57 7.66 0.94
#